data_AF-A0A498GXK8-F1
#
_entry.id   AF-A0A498GXK8-F1
#
_cell.length_a   1.000
_cell.length_b   1.000
_cell.length_c   1.000
_cell.angle_alpha   90.00
_cell.angle_beta   90.00
_cell.angle_gamma   90.00
#
_symmetry.space_group_name_H-M   'P 1'
#
loop_
_entity.id
_entity.type
_entity.pdbx_description
1 polymer ?
#
loop_
_entity_poly.entity_id
_entity_poly.type
_entity_poly.pdbx_seq_one_letter_code
_entity_poly.pdbx_strand_id
1 'polypeptide(L)' 'MIDGDLFIVIPENFVKPLKWHKGDTVDIELIENSILMSKIDFN' A
#
# COMPACT_ATOMS: atom_id res chain seq x y z
N MET A 1 7.43 17.94 9.33
CA MET A 1 6.55 17.13 10.19
C MET A 1 5.18 17.18 9.54
N ILE A 2 4.59 16.04 9.19
CA ILE A 2 3.20 16.01 8.71
C ILE A 2 2.35 15.85 9.98
N ASP A 3 1.76 16.93 10.46
CA ASP A 3 0.83 16.91 11.61
C ASP A 3 -0.59 16.57 11.12
N GLY A 4 -0.77 15.32 10.64
CA GLY A 4 -2.05 14.84 10.14
C GLY A 4 -1.97 13.42 9.59
N ASP A 5 -3.13 12.87 9.26
CA ASP A 5 -3.25 11.54 8.67
C ASP A 5 -2.66 11.53 7.24
N LEU A 6 -1.83 10.52 6.95
CA LEU A 6 -1.30 10.27 5.61
C LEU A 6 -2.24 9.35 4.84
N PHE A 7 -2.83 9.86 3.76
CA PHE A 7 -3.63 9.06 2.83
C PHE A 7 -2.91 8.97 1.48
N ILE A 8 -2.78 7.75 0.96
CA ILE A 8 -2.27 7.48 -0.39
C ILE A 8 -3.41 6.89 -1.21
N VAL A 9 -3.71 7.51 -2.36
CA VAL A 9 -4.72 7.00 -3.30
C VAL A 9 -4.04 6.11 -4.33
N ILE A 10 -4.38 4.82 -4.32
CA ILE A 10 -3.87 3.86 -5.29
C ILE A 10 -4.86 3.74 -6.46
N PRO A 11 -4.43 3.96 -7.71
CA PRO A 11 -5.31 3.84 -8.86
C PRO A 11 -5.84 2.41 -9.06
N GLU A 12 -7.10 2.28 -9.50
CA GLU A 12 -7.81 0.99 -9.61
C GLU A 12 -7.10 -0.05 -10.49
N ASN A 13 -6.36 0.41 -11.51
CA ASN A 13 -5.61 -0.46 -12.41
C ASN A 13 -4.40 -1.14 -11.73
N PHE A 14 -3.93 -0.65 -10.58
CA PHE A 14 -2.95 -1.34 -9.74
C PHE A 14 -3.63 -2.27 -8.72
N VAL A 15 -4.78 -1.86 -8.18
CA VAL A 15 -5.53 -2.62 -7.18
C VAL A 15 -5.98 -3.99 -7.71
N LYS A 16 -6.58 -4.02 -8.91
CA LYS A 16 -7.15 -5.26 -9.49
C LYS A 16 -6.10 -6.37 -9.73
N PRO A 17 -4.97 -6.12 -10.43
CA PRO A 17 -3.97 -7.16 -10.65
C PRO A 17 -3.29 -7.64 -9.37
N LEU A 18 -3.11 -6.74 -8.41
CA LEU A 18 -2.51 -7.06 -7.11
C LEU A 18 -3.48 -7.73 -6.13
N LYS A 19 -4.77 -7.85 -6.50
CA LYS A 19 -5.84 -8.46 -5.68
C LYS A 19 -5.93 -7.84 -4.28
N TRP A 20 -5.78 -6.52 -4.21
CA TRP A 20 -6.00 -5.75 -2.99
C TRP A 20 -7.50 -5.47 -2.82
N HIS A 21 -7.99 -5.62 -1.61
CA HIS A 21 -9.37 -5.40 -1.22
C HIS A 21 -9.44 -4.46 -0.02
N LYS A 22 -10.61 -3.88 0.21
CA LYS A 22 -10.86 -3.06 1.39
C LYS A 22 -10.66 -3.90 2.66
N GLY A 23 -9.80 -3.42 3.56
CA GLY A 23 -9.49 -4.08 4.82
C GLY A 23 -8.29 -5.03 4.76
N ASP A 24 -7.68 -5.21 3.58
CA ASP A 24 -6.39 -5.90 3.49
C ASP A 24 -5.30 -5.11 4.21
N THR A 25 -4.36 -5.83 4.82
CA THR A 25 -3.13 -5.24 5.36
C THR A 25 -2.05 -5.27 4.31
N VAL A 26 -1.35 -4.14 4.16
CA VAL A 26 -0.19 -4.01 3.27
C VAL A 26 1.04 -3.68 4.10
N ASP A 27 2.16 -4.27 3.71
CA ASP A 27 3.47 -3.90 4.20
C ASP A 27 4.03 -2.73 3.36
N ILE A 28 4.72 -1.81 4.02
CA ILE A 28 5.28 -0.60 3.40
C ILE A 28 6.75 -0.48 3.78
N GLU A 29 7.63 -0.55 2.79
CA GLU A 29 9.07 -0.43 2.96
C GLU A 29 9.63 0.77 2.19
N LEU A 30 10.63 1.44 2.78
CA LEU A 30 11.43 2.44 2.08
C LEU A 30 12.66 1.77 1.47
N ILE A 31 12.70 1.72 0.13
CA ILE A 31 13.82 1.16 -0.62
C ILE A 31 14.45 2.29 -1.44
N GLU A 32 15.65 2.69 -1.03
CA GLU A 32 16.37 3.84 -1.58
C GLU A 32 15.53 5.13 -1.52
N ASN A 33 15.00 5.57 -2.68
CA ASN A 33 14.16 6.77 -2.81
C ASN A 33 12.73 6.42 -3.25
N SER A 34 12.31 5.18 -3.06
CA SER A 34 11.01 4.65 -3.45
C SER A 34 10.29 4.01 -2.26
N ILE A 35 8.96 4.04 -2.30
CA ILE A 35 8.12 3.26 -1.39
C ILE A 35 7.73 1.97 -2.12
N LEU A 36 8.10 0.84 -1.55
CA LEU A 36 7.59 -0.47 -1.96
C LEU A 36 6.38 -0.81 -1.09
N MET A 37 5.30 -1.27 -1.72
CA MET A 37 4.12 -1.74 -1.00
C MET A 37 3.78 -3.15 -1.46
N SER A 38 3.54 -4.05 -0.51
CA SER A 38 3.19 -5.45 -0.80
C SER A 38 2.01 -5.90 0.05
N LYS A 39 1.17 -6.79 -0.47
CA LYS A 39 0.06 -7.36 0.31
C LYS A 39 0.60 -8.41 1.27
N ILE A 40 0.15 -8.38 2.51
CA ILE A 40 0.42 -9.45 3.47
C ILE A 40 -0.69 -10.49 3.37
N ASP A 41 -0.33 -11.71 3.02
CA ASP A 41 -1.24 -12.86 3.06
C ASP A 41 -1.03 -13.64 4.36
N PHE A 42 -2.09 -13.76 5.16
CA PHE A 42 -2.09 -14.62 6.35
C PHE A 42 -2.65 -15.98 5.93
N ASN A 43 -1.77 -16.98 5.78
CA ASN A 43 -2.16 -18.38 5.59
C ASN A 43 -2.80 -18.96 6.86
#